data_AF-A0A3P6DBZ6-F1
#
_entry.id   AF-A0A3P6DBZ6-F1
#
_cell.length_a   1.000
_cell.length_b   1.000
_cell.length_c   1.000
_cell.angle_alpha   90.00
_cell.angle_beta   90.00
_cell.angle_gamma   90.00
#
_symmetry.space_group_name_H-M   'P 1'
#
loop_
_entity.id
_entity.type
_entity.pdbx_description
1 polymer ?
#
loop_
_entity_poly.entity_id
_entity_poly.type
_entity_poly.pdbx_seq_one_letter_code
_entity_poly.pdbx_strand_id
1 'polypeptide(L)'
;MRISFVVFVFVTIYIQKSNSVDLKYLSAFNFGDSNSDTGDLVAGLGVHLDLPNGQNYFKISSQRFCDGRLVIDYLSFTGLNTTTQYFERLLTSSWLLQTLLYFCFCFLVIFLIQYIKKSYK
;
A
#
# COMPACT_ATOMS: atom_id res chain seq x y z
N MET A 1 -7.03 -32.06 -28.29
CA MET A 1 -6.26 -30.97 -27.67
C MET A 1 -6.25 -31.20 -26.17
N ARG A 2 -5.08 -31.25 -25.54
CA ARG A 2 -4.95 -31.63 -24.13
C ARG A 2 -5.66 -30.59 -23.25
N ILE A 3 -6.51 -31.05 -22.33
CA ILE A 3 -7.27 -30.22 -21.38
C ILE A 3 -6.41 -29.16 -20.67
N SER A 4 -5.13 -29.46 -20.44
CA SER A 4 -4.14 -28.52 -19.89
C SER A 4 -4.00 -27.24 -20.72
N PHE A 5 -4.06 -27.33 -22.05
CA PHE A 5 -3.94 -26.18 -22.95
C PHE A 5 -5.20 -25.28 -22.87
N VAL A 6 -6.37 -25.91 -22.76
CA VAL A 6 -7.65 -25.21 -22.63
C VAL A 6 -7.69 -24.43 -21.30
N VAL A 7 -7.29 -25.09 -20.20
CA VAL A 7 -7.19 -24.44 -18.88
C VAL A 7 -6.21 -23.26 -18.90
N PHE A 8 -5.05 -23.42 -19.53
CA PHE A 8 -4.05 -22.35 -19.63
C PHE A 8 -4.61 -21.12 -20.37
N VAL A 9 -5.30 -21.33 -21.49
CA VAL A 9 -5.93 -20.24 -22.27
C VAL A 9 -6.98 -19.50 -21.43
N PHE A 10 -7.87 -20.22 -20.74
CA PHE A 10 -8.88 -19.58 -19.88
C PHE A 10 -8.26 -18.80 -18.72
N VAL A 11 -7.18 -19.30 -18.11
CA VAL A 11 -6.44 -18.58 -17.06
C VAL A 11 -5.84 -17.29 -17.60
N THR A 12 -5.19 -17.33 -18.77
CA THR A 12 -4.60 -16.12 -19.37
C THR A 12 -5.64 -15.05 -19.71
N ILE A 13 -6.82 -15.46 -20.21
CA ILE A 13 -7.93 -14.54 -20.49
C ILE A 13 -8.50 -13.93 -19.20
N TYR A 14 -8.58 -14.71 -18.11
CA TYR A 14 -9.00 -14.21 -16.81
C TYR A 14 -8.02 -13.20 -16.22
N ILE A 15 -6.71 -13.42 -16.36
CA ILE A 15 -5.67 -12.49 -15.89
C ILE A 15 -5.71 -11.18 -16.67
N GLN A 16 -5.95 -11.23 -17.99
CA GLN A 16 -6.06 -10.03 -18.83
C GLN A 16 -7.25 -9.13 -18.48
N LYS A 17 -8.23 -9.63 -17.73
CA LYS A 17 -9.34 -8.84 -17.19
C LYS A 17 -9.03 -8.18 -15.83
N SER A 18 -7.77 -8.10 -15.44
CA SER A 18 -7.35 -7.17 -14.39
C SER A 18 -7.44 -5.74 -14.93
N ASN A 19 -8.35 -4.95 -14.39
CA ASN A 19 -8.41 -3.52 -14.71
C ASN A 19 -7.05 -2.89 -14.41
N SER A 20 -6.51 -2.08 -15.34
CA SER A 20 -5.42 -1.17 -15.02
C SER A 20 -5.93 -0.25 -13.91
N VAL A 21 -5.28 -0.28 -12.76
CA VAL A 21 -5.55 0.68 -11.69
C VAL A 21 -5.10 2.04 -12.22
N ASP A 22 -6.07 2.89 -12.55
CA ASP A 22 -5.81 4.31 -12.81
C ASP A 22 -5.41 4.93 -11.47
N LEU A 23 -4.11 4.97 -11.20
CA LEU A 23 -3.54 5.60 -10.01
C LEU A 23 -3.69 7.11 -10.17
N LYS A 24 -4.92 7.60 -9.95
CA LYS A 24 -5.29 9.03 -9.95
C LYS A 24 -4.50 9.84 -8.92
N TYR A 25 -3.86 9.16 -7.97
CA TYR A 25 -2.97 9.71 -6.96
C TYR A 25 -1.71 8.86 -6.88
N LEU A 26 -0.58 9.45 -7.26
CA LEU A 26 0.74 8.87 -7.04
C LEU A 26 1.04 9.01 -5.54
N SER A 27 0.94 7.91 -4.80
CA SER A 27 1.25 7.87 -3.36
C SER A 27 2.73 7.57 -3.16
N ALA A 28 3.44 8.41 -2.42
CA ALA A 28 4.78 8.11 -1.93
C ALA A 28 4.72 7.59 -0.50
N PHE A 29 5.40 6.48 -0.23
CA PHE A 29 5.68 6.00 1.13
C PHE A 29 7.06 6.50 1.53
N ASN A 30 7.10 7.25 2.62
CA ASN A 30 8.33 7.80 3.18
C ASN A 30 8.72 6.97 4.41
N PHE A 31 9.95 6.45 4.41
CA PHE A 31 10.55 5.76 5.55
C PHE A 31 11.83 6.49 5.91
N GLY A 32 12.10 6.66 7.20
CA GLY A 32 13.35 7.26 7.62
C GLY A 32 13.37 7.66 9.09
N ASP A 33 14.18 8.68 9.35
CA ASP A 33 14.37 9.29 10.65
C ASP A 33 13.70 10.68 10.72
N SER A 34 14.09 11.47 11.73
CA SER A 34 13.58 12.82 11.97
C SER A 34 13.71 13.79 10.80
N ASN A 35 14.64 13.59 9.86
CA ASN A 35 14.79 14.44 8.67
C ASN A 35 13.70 14.21 7.61
N SER A 36 12.95 13.13 7.77
CA SER A 36 11.85 12.73 6.88
C SER A 36 10.50 12.73 7.61
N ASP A 37 10.53 12.79 8.95
CA ASP A 37 9.35 12.71 9.81
C ASP A 37 8.52 14.00 9.77
N THR A 38 7.30 13.91 9.24
CA THR A 38 6.35 15.03 9.21
C THR A 38 5.56 15.21 10.50
N GLY A 39 5.89 14.47 11.56
CA GLY A 39 5.26 14.52 12.89
C GLY A 39 4.65 13.19 13.34
N ASP A 40 4.97 12.09 12.65
CA ASP A 40 4.50 10.74 12.95
C ASP A 40 5.08 10.23 14.27
N LEU A 41 6.34 10.56 14.61
CA LEU A 41 6.90 10.16 15.91
C LEU A 41 6.20 10.85 17.07
N VAL A 42 5.93 12.15 16.94
CA VAL A 42 5.17 12.96 17.91
C VAL A 42 3.76 12.38 18.08
N ALA A 43 3.08 12.09 16.97
CA ALA A 43 1.74 11.49 17.00
C ALA A 43 1.73 10.09 17.63
N GLY A 44 2.74 9.26 17.33
CA GLY A 44 2.84 7.89 17.83
C GLY A 44 3.21 7.79 19.31
N LEU A 45 4.03 8.70 19.82
CA LEU A 45 4.46 8.72 21.22
C LEU A 45 3.58 9.62 22.11
N GLY A 46 2.70 10.43 21.53
CA GLY A 46 1.89 11.41 22.27
C GLY A 46 2.73 12.51 22.93
N VAL A 47 3.93 12.76 22.41
CA VAL A 47 4.86 13.78 22.92
C VAL A 47 4.66 15.06 22.13
N HIS A 48 4.63 16.21 22.81
CA HIS A 48 4.51 17.52 22.16
C HIS A 48 5.90 18.13 21.92
N LEU A 49 6.19 18.58 20.69
CA LEU A 49 7.37 19.38 20.39
C LEU A 49 7.00 20.86 20.49
N ASP A 50 7.57 21.56 21.46
CA ASP A 50 7.40 23.01 21.59
C ASP A 50 8.39 23.79 20.72
N LEU A 51 8.27 25.12 20.73
CA LEU A 51 9.26 26.01 20.15
C LEU A 51 10.67 25.67 20.69
N PRO A 52 11.72 25.74 19.85
CA PRO A 52 11.80 26.48 18.59
C PRO A 52 11.20 25.77 17.36
N ASN A 53 10.88 24.48 17.43
CA ASN A 53 10.53 23.65 16.28
C ASN A 53 9.33 24.16 15.47
N GLY A 54 9.62 24.80 14.34
CA GLY A 54 8.62 25.37 13.42
C GLY A 54 8.44 26.88 13.54
N GLN A 55 9.13 27.51 14.49
CA GLN A 55 9.07 28.95 14.77
C GLN A 55 9.45 29.80 13.56
N ASN A 56 10.48 29.41 12.81
CA ASN A 56 10.98 30.25 11.71
C ASN A 56 10.10 30.18 10.46
N TYR A 57 9.68 29.00 10.02
CA TYR A 57 8.89 28.83 8.80
C TYR A 57 7.36 28.85 9.04
N PHE A 58 6.86 28.01 9.95
CA PHE A 58 5.42 27.84 10.19
C PHE A 58 4.83 28.86 11.17
N LYS A 59 5.68 29.52 11.96
CA LYS A 59 5.31 30.48 13.03
C LYS A 59 4.52 29.86 14.19
N ILE A 60 4.45 28.54 14.24
CA ILE A 60 3.84 27.71 15.28
C ILE A 60 4.66 26.43 15.44
N SER A 61 4.39 25.62 16.47
CA SER A 61 4.97 24.27 16.54
C SER A 61 4.58 23.47 15.30
N SER A 62 5.57 22.96 14.58
CA SER A 62 5.36 22.12 13.40
C SER A 62 5.17 20.64 13.74
N GLN A 63 5.43 20.25 15.00
CA GLN A 63 5.57 18.86 15.45
C GLN A 63 6.64 18.05 14.70
N ARG A 64 7.61 18.75 14.08
CA ARG A 64 8.76 18.16 13.39
C ARG A 64 10.02 18.55 14.13
N PHE A 65 11.09 17.77 14.02
CA PHE A 65 12.40 18.11 14.58
C PHE A 65 13.16 19.14 13.74
N CYS A 66 12.45 20.14 13.21
CA CYS A 66 13.03 21.21 12.40
C CYS A 66 12.15 22.47 12.35
N ASP A 67 12.79 23.60 12.05
CA ASP A 67 12.14 24.91 11.94
C ASP A 67 11.54 25.23 10.57
N GLY A 68 11.63 24.29 9.62
CA GLY A 68 11.38 24.53 8.20
C GLY A 68 10.67 23.38 7.49
N ARG A 69 10.62 23.47 6.17
CA ARG A 69 10.18 22.37 5.31
C ARG A 69 11.24 21.27 5.25
N LEU A 70 10.78 20.03 5.23
CA LEU A 70 11.61 18.85 5.00
C LEU A 70 11.80 18.63 3.49
N VAL A 71 12.81 17.87 3.11
CA VAL A 71 13.06 17.50 1.70
C VAL A 71 11.81 16.85 1.08
N ILE A 72 11.10 16.03 1.86
CA ILE A 72 9.85 15.38 1.43
C ILE A 72 8.73 16.37 1.10
N ASP A 73 8.68 17.56 1.72
CA ASP A 73 7.68 18.59 1.38
C ASP A 73 7.91 19.14 -0.03
N TYR A 74 9.16 19.23 -0.46
CA TYR A 74 9.51 19.69 -1.81
C TYR A 74 9.25 18.61 -2.87
N LEU A 75 9.41 17.33 -2.50
CA LEU A 75 9.08 16.19 -3.37
C LEU A 75 7.57 15.97 -3.48
N SER A 76 6.81 16.28 -2.41
CA SER A 76 5.35 16.25 -2.41
C SER A 76 4.76 17.27 -3.39
N PHE A 77 5.37 18.47 -3.47
CA PHE A 77 4.93 19.55 -4.35
C PHE A 77 4.95 19.20 -5.84
N THR A 78 5.75 18.23 -6.28
CA THR A 78 5.78 17.81 -7.70
C THR A 78 4.57 16.95 -8.14
N GLY A 79 3.49 16.92 -7.35
CA GLY A 79 2.25 16.19 -7.65
C GLY A 79 2.11 14.85 -6.93
N LEU A 80 2.98 14.58 -5.95
CA LEU A 80 2.92 13.41 -5.09
C LEU A 80 2.13 13.78 -3.83
N ASN A 81 0.89 13.34 -3.72
CA ASN A 81 0.14 13.52 -2.46
C ASN A 81 0.78 12.63 -1.38
N THR A 82 1.62 13.22 -0.52
CA THR A 82 2.17 12.55 0.67
C THR A 82 1.02 12.25 1.63
N THR A 83 0.55 11.00 1.60
CA THR A 83 -0.70 10.59 2.22
C THR A 83 -0.43 9.56 3.30
N THR A 84 -0.03 10.03 4.47
CA THR A 84 -0.11 9.24 5.70
C THR A 84 -1.56 8.73 5.91
N GLN A 85 -2.58 9.49 5.45
CA GLN A 85 -3.99 9.09 5.49
C GLN A 85 -4.43 7.98 4.51
N TYR A 86 -3.74 7.74 3.38
CA TYR A 86 -4.14 6.66 2.45
C TYR A 86 -3.60 5.29 2.88
N PHE A 87 -2.46 5.24 3.56
CA PHE A 87 -1.83 4.00 3.99
C PHE A 87 -2.70 3.21 4.99
N GLU A 88 -3.27 3.90 5.99
CA GLU A 88 -4.25 3.34 6.93
C GLU A 88 -5.50 2.76 6.21
N ARG A 89 -5.96 3.44 5.15
CA ARG A 89 -7.15 3.05 4.39
C ARG A 89 -6.89 1.89 3.42
N LEU A 90 -5.66 1.78 2.89
CA LEU A 90 -5.21 0.68 2.04
C LEU A 90 -4.87 -0.57 2.85
N LEU A 91 -4.27 -0.42 4.03
CA LEU A 91 -4.08 -1.52 4.97
C LEU A 91 -5.43 -2.11 5.34
N THR A 92 -6.38 -1.31 5.85
CA THR A 92 -7.70 -1.82 6.26
C THR A 92 -8.53 -2.48 5.14
N SER A 93 -8.35 -2.09 3.88
CA SER A 93 -9.09 -2.65 2.73
C SER A 93 -8.40 -3.84 2.03
N SER A 94 -7.08 -3.98 2.16
CA SER A 94 -6.32 -5.04 1.48
C SER A 94 -6.33 -6.38 2.21
N TRP A 95 -6.32 -6.41 3.55
CA TRP A 95 -6.23 -7.67 4.30
C TRP A 95 -7.41 -8.63 4.07
N LEU A 96 -8.64 -8.12 3.95
CA LEU A 96 -9.84 -8.96 3.73
C LEU A 96 -9.92 -9.52 2.31
N LEU A 97 -9.60 -8.71 1.30
CA LEU A 97 -9.57 -9.16 -0.09
C LEU A 97 -8.42 -10.13 -0.34
N GLN A 98 -7.24 -9.87 0.22
CA GLN A 98 -6.08 -10.75 0.08
C GLN A 98 -6.31 -12.11 0.76
N THR A 99 -6.90 -12.12 1.96
CA THR A 99 -7.23 -13.38 2.68
C THR A 99 -8.32 -14.17 1.97
N LEU A 100 -9.37 -13.51 1.45
CA LEU A 100 -10.41 -14.17 0.65
C LEU A 100 -9.88 -14.74 -0.67
N LEU A 101 -9.01 -14.00 -1.37
CA LEU A 101 -8.37 -14.48 -2.60
C LEU A 101 -7.46 -15.68 -2.34
N TYR A 102 -6.69 -15.65 -1.24
CA TYR A 102 -5.84 -16.76 -0.85
C TYR A 102 -6.65 -18.01 -0.49
N PHE A 103 -7.76 -17.84 0.24
CA PHE A 103 -8.67 -18.95 0.58
C PHE A 103 -9.31 -19.55 -0.68
N CYS A 104 -9.75 -18.70 -1.62
CA CYS A 104 -10.32 -19.13 -2.90
C CYS A 104 -9.30 -19.91 -3.75
N PHE A 105 -8.05 -19.43 -3.80
CA PHE A 105 -6.96 -20.10 -4.50
C PHE A 105 -6.64 -21.48 -3.89
N CYS A 106 -6.53 -21.57 -2.56
CA CYS A 106 -6.33 -22.84 -1.86
C CYS A 106 -7.46 -23.84 -2.16
N PHE A 107 -8.72 -23.39 -2.14
CA PHE A 107 -9.86 -24.25 -2.46
C PHE A 107 -9.81 -24.79 -3.89
N LEU A 108 -9.46 -23.92 -4.85
CA LEU A 108 -9.34 -24.30 -6.26
C LEU A 108 -8.19 -25.29 -6.51
N VAL A 109 -7.06 -25.11 -5.83
CA VAL A 109 -5.93 -26.04 -5.86
C VAL A 109 -6.32 -27.41 -5.28
N ILE A 110 -7.05 -27.45 -4.15
CA ILE A 110 -7.53 -28.71 -3.55
C ILE A 110 -8.46 -29.45 -4.52
N PHE A 111 -9.42 -28.74 -5.14
CA PHE A 111 -10.32 -29.33 -6.13
C PHE A 111 -9.56 -29.84 -7.36
N LEU A 112 -8.56 -29.10 -7.83
CA LEU A 112 -7.72 -29.51 -8.95
C LEU A 112 -6.94 -30.79 -8.61
N ILE A 113 -6.35 -30.87 -7.42
CA ILE A 113 -5.64 -32.07 -6.93
C ILE A 113 -6.61 -33.26 -6.82
N GLN A 114 -7.82 -33.07 -6.31
CA GLN A 114 -8.83 -34.12 -6.22
C GLN A 114 -9.29 -34.59 -7.60
N TYR A 115 -9.51 -33.66 -8.54
CA TYR A 115 -9.87 -33.97 -9.92
C TYR A 115 -8.75 -34.75 -10.63
N ILE A 116 -7.51 -34.31 -10.48
CA ILE A 116 -6.33 -35.01 -11.02
C ILE A 116 -6.26 -36.42 -10.42
N LYS A 117 -6.36 -36.58 -9.10
CA LYS A 117 -6.36 -37.90 -8.46
C LYS A 117 -7.49 -38.81 -8.95
N LYS A 118 -8.67 -38.26 -9.29
CA LYS A 118 -9.80 -38.99 -9.87
C LYS A 118 -9.57 -39.38 -11.34
N SER A 119 -8.80 -38.59 -12.10
CA SER A 119 -8.53 -38.84 -13.52
C SER A 119 -7.47 -39.92 -13.77
N TYR A 120 -6.67 -40.28 -12.76
CA TYR A 120 -5.61 -41.30 -12.84
C TYR A 120 -6.04 -42.66 -12.25
N LYS A 121 -7.32 -42.86 -12.00
CA LYS A 121 -7.92 -44.11 -11.54
C LYS A 121 -9.03 -44.51 -12.49
#